data_AF-A0A3D9C332-F1
#
_entry.id   AF-A0A3D9C332-F1
#
_cell.length_a   1.000
_cell.length_b   1.000
_cell.length_c   1.000
_cell.angle_alpha   90.00
_cell.angle_beta   90.00
_cell.angle_gamma   90.00
#
_symmetry.space_group_name_H-M   'P 1'
#
loop_
_entity.id
_entity.type
_entity.pdbx_description
1 polymer ?
#
loop_
_entity_poly.entity_id
_entity_poly.type
_entity_poly.pdbx_seq_one_letter_code
_entity_poly.pdbx_strand_id
1 'polypeptide(L)'
;MDHALVKLAQEISWNKIELKFSDLFSERGRPSIPIRKMAGMLLLKEMFNESDESIVERWIENAYLQYFTGEDFFQIKGPFDPSQFIHFRKRIGKKGLEFLLGQSVSLHPKAKTQDEVQINTTV
;
A
#
# COMPACT_ATOMS: atom_id res chain seq x y z
N MET A 1 7.79 4.42 19.77
CA MET A 1 8.24 4.90 18.45
C MET A 1 7.13 5.81 17.93
N ASP A 2 7.38 7.12 17.79
CA ASP A 2 6.32 8.16 17.71
C ASP A 2 5.95 8.60 16.28
N HIS A 3 6.59 8.01 15.27
CA HIS A 3 6.42 8.41 13.87
C HIS A 3 5.01 8.12 13.34
N ALA A 4 4.43 9.06 12.57
CA ALA A 4 3.05 8.97 12.08
C ALA A 4 2.76 7.68 11.29
N LEU A 5 3.68 7.28 10.40
CA LEU A 5 3.52 6.02 9.64
C LEU A 5 3.58 4.77 10.52
N VAL A 6 4.32 4.79 11.63
CA VAL A 6 4.39 3.65 12.56
C VAL A 6 3.04 3.48 13.25
N LYS A 7 2.43 4.59 13.69
CA LYS A 7 1.09 4.59 14.28
C LYS A 7 0.04 4.14 13.26
N LEU A 8 0.09 4.70 12.04
CA LEU A 8 -0.83 4.32 10.96
C LEU A 8 -0.73 2.82 10.62
N ALA A 9 0.48 2.27 10.56
CA ALA A 9 0.68 0.83 10.36
C ALA A 9 0.08 -0.03 11.47
N GLN A 10 -0.06 0.48 12.70
CA GLN A 10 -0.67 -0.25 13.81
C GLN A 10 -2.20 -0.17 13.78
N GLU A 11 -2.77 0.89 13.20
CA GLU A 11 -4.22 1.07 13.10
C GLU A 11 -4.82 0.36 11.89
N ILE A 12 -4.08 0.23 10.78
CA ILE A 12 -4.53 -0.52 9.60
C ILE A 12 -4.78 -1.99 10.00
N SER A 13 -5.99 -2.47 9.70
CA SER A 13 -6.35 -3.88 9.85
C SER A 13 -5.71 -4.74 8.74
N TRP A 14 -4.40 -4.95 8.79
CA TRP A 14 -3.66 -5.73 7.77
C TRP A 14 -4.25 -7.13 7.58
N ASN A 15 -4.71 -7.79 8.64
CA ASN A 15 -5.36 -9.10 8.55
C ASN A 15 -6.60 -9.09 7.65
N LYS A 16 -7.40 -8.01 7.64
CA LYS A 16 -8.56 -7.89 6.74
C LYS A 16 -8.12 -7.74 5.28
N ILE A 17 -7.03 -7.04 5.04
CA ILE A 17 -6.46 -6.85 3.70
C ILE A 17 -5.88 -8.17 3.19
N GLU A 18 -5.10 -8.85 4.01
CA GLU A 18 -4.55 -10.19 3.74
C GLU A 18 -5.68 -11.18 3.41
N LEU A 19 -6.70 -11.30 4.27
CA LEU A 19 -7.86 -12.17 4.03
C LEU A 19 -8.66 -11.80 2.78
N LYS A 20 -8.75 -10.50 2.45
CA LYS A 20 -9.51 -10.06 1.27
C LYS A 20 -8.79 -10.42 -0.02
N PHE A 21 -7.47 -10.41 -0.01
CA PHE A 21 -6.65 -10.62 -1.20
C PHE A 21 -6.00 -11.99 -1.26
N SER A 22 -6.07 -12.82 -0.21
CA SER A 22 -5.47 -14.16 -0.15
C SER A 22 -5.84 -15.02 -1.34
N ASP A 23 -7.12 -15.02 -1.73
CA ASP A 23 -7.65 -15.83 -2.84
C ASP A 23 -7.09 -15.43 -4.22
N LEU A 24 -6.46 -14.25 -4.32
CA LEU A 24 -5.82 -13.75 -5.53
C LEU A 24 -4.38 -14.28 -5.70
N PHE A 25 -3.85 -14.96 -4.69
CA PHE A 25 -2.48 -15.48 -4.70
C PHE A 25 -2.49 -17.00 -4.49
N SER A 26 -1.71 -17.70 -5.33
CA SER A 26 -1.55 -19.14 -5.19
C SER A 26 -0.61 -19.46 -4.03
N GLU A 27 -1.00 -20.40 -3.17
CA GLU A 27 -0.12 -20.97 -2.14
C GLU A 27 1.00 -21.84 -2.74
N ARG A 28 0.87 -22.24 -4.01
CA ARG A 28 1.83 -23.09 -4.72
C ARG A 28 2.53 -22.32 -5.83
N GLY A 29 3.86 -22.38 -5.89
CA GLY A 29 4.69 -21.76 -6.94
C GLY A 29 5.76 -20.83 -6.37
N ARG A 30 6.25 -19.90 -7.20
CA ARG A 30 7.20 -18.86 -6.76
C ARG A 30 6.52 -18.00 -5.66
N PRO A 31 7.18 -17.76 -4.52
CA PRO A 31 6.63 -16.91 -3.46
C PRO A 31 6.21 -15.57 -4.05
N SER A 32 4.94 -15.20 -3.85
CA SER A 32 4.47 -13.87 -4.20
C SER A 32 5.03 -12.84 -3.23
N ILE A 33 5.09 -11.59 -3.69
CA ILE A 33 5.34 -10.46 -2.81
C ILE A 33 4.24 -10.46 -1.73
N PRO A 34 4.57 -10.26 -0.44
CA PRO A 34 3.57 -10.19 0.62
C PRO A 34 2.47 -9.16 0.31
N ILE A 35 1.22 -9.49 0.61
CA ILE A 35 0.08 -8.62 0.31
C ILE A 35 0.22 -7.29 1.04
N ARG A 36 0.60 -7.30 2.33
CA ARG A 36 0.91 -6.09 3.10
C ARG A 36 1.93 -5.19 2.41
N LYS A 37 2.96 -5.76 1.78
CA LYS A 37 3.98 -4.98 1.08
C LYS A 37 3.40 -4.29 -0.15
N MET A 38 2.67 -5.01 -1.00
CA MET A 38 2.02 -4.42 -2.19
C MET A 38 0.95 -3.39 -1.81
N ALA A 39 0.08 -3.74 -0.87
CA ALA A 39 -1.00 -2.88 -0.38
C ALA A 39 -0.44 -1.62 0.30
N GLY A 40 0.55 -1.78 1.18
CA GLY A 40 1.22 -0.67 1.86
C GLY A 40 1.91 0.27 0.89
N MET A 41 2.63 -0.27 -0.10
CA MET A 41 3.28 0.54 -1.14
C MET A 41 2.26 1.34 -1.97
N LEU A 42 1.10 0.75 -2.32
CA LEU A 42 0.03 1.49 -2.99
C LEU A 42 -0.53 2.61 -2.11
N LEU A 43 -0.77 2.34 -0.82
CA LEU A 43 -1.24 3.38 0.10
C LEU A 43 -0.23 4.52 0.23
N LEU A 44 1.06 4.21 0.39
CA LEU A 44 2.12 5.21 0.47
C LEU A 44 2.21 6.06 -0.80
N LYS A 45 2.10 5.43 -1.97
CA LYS A 45 2.06 6.13 -3.25
C LYS A 45 0.92 7.14 -3.32
N GLU A 46 -0.30 6.73 -2.95
CA GLU A 46 -1.46 7.64 -2.97
C GLU A 46 -1.34 8.74 -1.90
N MET A 47 -0.81 8.44 -0.71
CA MET A 47 -0.61 9.44 0.35
C MET A 47 0.43 10.50 0.00
N PHE A 48 1.49 10.13 -0.72
CA PHE A 48 2.55 11.07 -1.12
C PHE A 48 2.39 11.62 -2.54
N ASN A 49 1.35 11.18 -3.28
CA ASN A 49 1.13 11.54 -4.68
C ASN A 49 2.36 11.27 -5.57
N GLU A 50 2.95 10.08 -5.42
CA GLU A 50 4.18 9.64 -6.10
C GLU A 50 3.88 8.74 -7.31
N SER A 51 4.86 8.56 -8.19
CA SER A 51 4.81 7.55 -9.26
C SER A 51 5.14 6.15 -8.71
N ASP A 52 4.94 5.12 -9.53
CA ASP A 52 5.28 3.74 -9.16
C ASP A 52 6.81 3.57 -8.98
N GLU A 53 7.61 4.31 -9.74
CA GLU A 53 9.07 4.31 -9.69
C GLU A 53 9.59 5.14 -8.50
N SER A 54 9.12 6.38 -8.35
CA SER A 54 9.64 7.28 -7.30
C SER A 54 9.34 6.77 -5.89
N ILE A 55 8.18 6.12 -5.68
CA ILE A 55 7.86 5.52 -4.38
C ILE A 55 8.78 4.34 -4.04
N VAL A 56 9.21 3.56 -5.05
CA VAL A 56 10.14 2.44 -4.87
C VAL A 56 11.52 2.95 -4.47
N GLU A 57 12.01 4.01 -5.12
CA GLU A 57 13.29 4.65 -4.77
C GLU A 57 13.24 5.20 -3.35
N ARG A 58 12.20 5.98 -3.02
CA ARG A 58 12.01 6.56 -1.69
C ARG A 58 11.89 5.51 -0.59
N TRP A 59 11.30 4.35 -0.89
CA TRP A 59 11.18 3.25 0.06
C TRP A 59 12.53 2.67 0.47
N ILE A 60 13.50 2.60 -0.45
CA ILE A 60 14.85 2.07 -0.17
C ILE A 60 15.57 2.95 0.87
N GLU A 61 15.35 4.26 0.84
CA GLU A 61 16.04 5.22 1.70
C GLU A 61 15.34 5.43 3.06
N ASN A 62 14.12 4.93 3.25
CA ASN A 62 13.25 5.32 4.37
C ASN A 62 12.74 4.14 5.20
N ALA A 63 13.34 3.94 6.37
CA ALA A 63 13.00 2.86 7.30
C ALA A 63 11.53 2.88 7.77
N TYR A 64 10.88 4.05 7.81
CA TYR A 64 9.46 4.15 8.20
C TYR A 64 8.54 3.64 7.09
N LEU A 65 8.88 3.84 5.81
CA LEU A 65 8.14 3.25 4.70
C LEU A 65 8.29 1.72 4.70
N GLN A 66 9.50 1.23 4.96
CA GLN A 66 9.79 -0.20 5.07
C GLN A 66 8.99 -0.85 6.19
N TYR A 67 9.04 -0.26 7.39
CA TYR A 67 8.24 -0.71 8.54
C TYR A 67 6.73 -0.71 8.23
N PHE A 68 6.23 0.36 7.61
CA PHE A 68 4.82 0.46 7.23
C PHE A 68 4.40 -0.72 6.35
N THR A 69 5.23 -1.07 5.37
CA THR A 69 5.02 -2.18 4.45
C THR A 69 5.32 -3.57 5.01
N GLY A 70 5.75 -3.66 6.28
CA GLY A 70 5.92 -4.93 7.00
C GLY A 70 7.35 -5.47 7.07
N GLU A 71 8.37 -4.64 6.85
CA GLU A 71 9.75 -5.02 7.11
C GLU A 71 10.09 -4.93 8.60
N ASP A 72 10.70 -5.99 9.13
CA ASP A 72 11.27 -6.01 10.48
C ASP A 72 12.73 -5.49 10.50
N PHE A 73 13.42 -5.60 9.35
CA PHE A 73 14.81 -5.18 9.18
C PHE A 73 14.95 -4.27 7.97
N PHE A 74 15.86 -3.30 8.07
CA PHE A 74 16.11 -2.36 6.98
C PHE A 74 16.65 -3.08 5.74
N GLN A 75 16.03 -2.80 4.60
CA GLN A 75 16.35 -3.33 3.28
C GLN A 75 17.05 -2.26 2.45
N ILE A 76 18.13 -2.64 1.78
CA ILE A 76 18.92 -1.76 0.90
C ILE A 76 18.60 -1.95 -0.59
N LYS A 77 17.74 -2.93 -0.91
CA LYS A 77 17.29 -3.22 -2.27
C LYS A 77 15.81 -2.88 -2.39
N GLY A 78 15.38 -2.51 -3.59
CA GLY A 78 13.97 -2.25 -3.87
C GLY A 78 13.07 -3.44 -3.52
N PRO A 79 11.82 -3.18 -3.06
CA PRO A 79 10.92 -4.23 -2.61
C PRO A 79 10.48 -5.15 -3.76
N PHE A 80 10.43 -4.61 -4.98
CA PHE A 80 10.10 -5.27 -6.23
C PHE A 80 10.32 -4.32 -7.42
N ASP A 81 10.18 -4.83 -8.65
CA ASP A 81 10.16 -4.01 -9.86
C ASP A 81 8.86 -3.19 -9.97
N PRO A 82 8.89 -1.87 -10.29
CA PRO A 82 7.70 -1.03 -10.35
C PRO A 82 6.55 -1.58 -11.21
N SER A 83 6.83 -2.38 -12.25
CA SER A 83 5.79 -3.04 -13.06
C SER A 83 4.86 -3.93 -12.24
N GLN A 84 5.29 -4.41 -11.07
CA GLN A 84 4.47 -5.20 -10.16
C GLN A 84 3.25 -4.42 -9.65
N PHE A 85 3.29 -3.09 -9.58
CA PHE A 85 2.12 -2.28 -9.26
C PHE A 85 1.02 -2.43 -10.31
N ILE A 86 1.39 -2.41 -11.59
CA ILE A 86 0.46 -2.59 -12.70
C ILE A 86 -0.21 -3.97 -12.61
N HIS A 87 0.58 -5.01 -12.38
CA HIS A 87 0.07 -6.37 -12.23
C HIS A 87 -0.85 -6.52 -11.02
N PHE A 88 -0.48 -5.92 -9.89
CA PHE A 88 -1.28 -5.98 -8.68
C PHE A 88 -2.60 -5.21 -8.81
N ARG A 89 -2.59 -3.99 -9.35
CA ARG A 89 -3.81 -3.21 -9.63
C ARG A 89 -4.76 -3.97 -10.56
N LYS A 90 -4.24 -4.59 -11.63
CA LYS A 90 -5.04 -5.43 -12.53
C LYS A 90 -5.64 -6.63 -11.80
N ARG A 91 -4.89 -7.25 -10.89
CA ARG A 91 -5.32 -8.43 -10.12
C ARG A 91 -6.42 -8.11 -9.10
N ILE A 92 -6.27 -7.04 -8.33
CA ILE A 92 -7.27 -6.66 -7.31
C ILE A 92 -8.48 -5.94 -7.92
N GLY A 93 -8.30 -5.35 -9.11
CA GLY A 93 -9.33 -4.59 -9.83
C GLY A 93 -9.81 -3.34 -9.09
N LYS A 94 -10.80 -2.64 -9.67
CA LYS A 94 -11.34 -1.40 -9.11
C LYS A 94 -11.91 -1.60 -7.70
N LYS A 95 -12.70 -2.66 -7.49
CA LYS A 95 -13.30 -2.97 -6.17
C LYS A 95 -12.26 -3.27 -5.09
N GLY A 96 -11.16 -3.93 -5.47
CA GLY A 96 -10.06 -4.19 -4.54
C GLY A 96 -9.31 -2.91 -4.17
N LEU A 97 -9.08 -2.04 -5.15
CA LEU A 97 -8.46 -0.73 -4.90
C LEU A 97 -9.33 0.16 -4.01
N GLU A 98 -10.64 0.24 -4.29
CA GLU A 98 -11.61 0.97 -3.46
C GLU A 98 -11.65 0.43 -2.03
N PHE A 99 -11.63 -0.90 -1.86
CA PHE A 99 -11.55 -1.52 -0.54
C PHE A 99 -10.27 -1.12 0.21
N LEU A 100 -9.12 -1.17 -0.48
CA LEU A 100 -7.82 -0.82 0.11
C LEU A 100 -7.79 0.64 0.57
N LEU A 101 -8.21 1.57 -0.28
CA LEU A 101 -8.31 2.99 0.06
C LEU A 101 -9.35 3.24 1.16
N GLY A 102 -10.45 2.49 1.18
CA GLY A 102 -11.43 2.55 2.27
C GLY A 102 -10.84 2.16 3.64
N GLN A 103 -9.83 1.27 3.67
CA GLN A 103 -9.13 0.93 4.91
C GLN A 103 -8.27 2.10 5.44
N SER A 104 -7.71 2.95 4.57
CA SER A 104 -6.95 4.13 5.02
C SER A 104 -7.87 5.32 5.36
N VAL A 105 -8.96 5.52 4.63
CA VAL A 105 -9.95 6.59 4.93
C VAL A 105 -10.63 6.34 6.28
N SER A 106 -10.88 5.08 6.63
CA SER A 106 -11.44 4.71 7.95
C SER A 106 -10.54 5.13 9.13
N LEU A 107 -9.26 5.41 8.88
CA LEU A 107 -8.27 5.87 9.87
C LEU A 107 -8.24 7.39 10.02
N HIS A 108 -8.93 8.11 9.13
CA HIS A 108 -9.18 9.54 9.26
C HIS A 108 -10.68 9.79 9.51
N PRO A 109 -11.17 9.73 10.77
CA PRO A 109 -12.56 10.08 11.09
C PRO A 109 -12.96 11.47 10.59
N LYS A 110 -11.99 12.39 10.43
CA LYS A 110 -12.19 13.74 9.87
C LYS A 110 -12.31 13.79 8.34
N ALA A 111 -11.86 12.77 7.61
CA ALA A 111 -11.97 12.69 6.15
C ALA A 111 -13.41 12.38 5.68
N LYS A 112 -14.29 11.91 6.58
CA LYS A 112 -15.74 11.84 6.32
C LYS A 112 -16.40 13.21 6.09
N THR A 113 -15.67 14.30 6.31
CA THR A 113 -16.16 15.69 6.23
C THR A 113 -15.58 16.48 5.06
N GLN A 114 -14.82 15.83 4.17
CA GLN A 114 -14.44 16.42 2.88
C GLN A 114 -15.20 15.70 1.78
N ASP A 115 -16.37 16.26 1.45
CA ASP A 115 -16.98 16.04 0.15
C ASP A 115 -15.99 16.47 -0.94
N GLU A 116 -15.93 15.67 -2.01
CA GLU A 116 -15.05 15.80 -3.19
C GLU A 116 -13.62 15.25 -3.07
N VAL A 117 -13.49 13.95 -3.37
CA VAL A 117 -12.26 13.43 -3.98
C VAL A 117 -12.22 13.94 -5.43
N GLN A 118 -11.51 15.05 -5.66
CA GLN A 118 -11.18 15.48 -7.02
C GLN A 118 -10.18 14.50 -7.65
N ILE A 119 -10.72 13.54 -8.40
CA ILE A 119 -9.96 12.77 -9.38
C ILE A 119 -9.59 13.68 -10.56
N ASN A 120 -8.45 14.36 -10.45
CA ASN A 120 -7.88 15.09 -11.58
C ASN A 120 -7.37 14.07 -12.62
N THR A 121 -8.24 13.70 -13.57
CA THR A 121 -7.80 13.16 -14.86
C THR A 121 -7.40 14.35 -15.71
N THR A 122 -6.11 14.65 -15.79
CA THR A 122 -5.62 15.59 -16.80
C THR A 122 -5.29 14.81 -18.08
N VAL A 123 -5.80 15.36 -19.18
CA VAL A 123 -5.84 14.87 -20.58
C VAL A 123 -4.47 14.51 -21.15
#